data_AF-A0A9X1XYW8-F1
#
_entry.id   AF-A0A9X1XYW8-F1
#
_cell.length_a   1.000
_cell.length_b   1.000
_cell.length_c   1.000
_cell.angle_alpha   90.00
_cell.angle_beta   90.00
_cell.angle_gamma   90.00
#
_symmetry.space_group_name_H-M   'P 1'
#
loop_
_entity.id
_entity.type
_entity.pdbx_description
1 polymer ?
#
loop_
_entity_poly.entity_id
_entity_poly.type
_entity_poly.pdbx_seq_one_letter_code
_entity_poly.pdbx_strand_id
1 'polypeptide(L)'
;MAYTVTLPDNFFSTEELEKLYKLFDSADPISFEQSLNKLCQAALTEYKEMLLGKGLPTRADEIKQHRLLHLITYFFQNSLPNEAEVSSMFQLTETEARALIRNV
;
A
#
# COMPACT_ATOMS: atom_id res chain seq x y z
N MET A 1 8.29 -7.74 -20.17
CA MET A 1 8.51 -9.04 -19.51
C MET A 1 7.72 -9.03 -18.21
N ALA A 2 6.81 -9.98 -18.01
CA ALA A 2 6.05 -10.10 -16.76
C ALA A 2 6.86 -10.93 -15.76
N TYR A 3 6.82 -10.56 -14.49
CA TYR A 3 7.49 -11.28 -13.40
C TYR A 3 6.43 -11.73 -12.40
N THR A 4 6.55 -12.98 -11.92
CA THR A 4 5.69 -13.53 -10.87
C THR A 4 6.49 -13.63 -9.58
N VAL A 5 5.93 -13.13 -8.49
CA VAL A 5 6.46 -13.31 -7.14
C VAL A 5 5.69 -14.45 -6.47
N THR A 6 6.40 -15.43 -5.92
CA THR A 6 5.81 -16.54 -5.18
C THR A 6 5.97 -16.31 -3.69
N LEU A 7 4.87 -16.38 -2.95
CA LEU A 7 4.87 -16.37 -1.50
C LEU A 7 4.85 -17.81 -0.97
N PRO A 8 5.53 -18.12 0.16
CA PRO A 8 5.41 -19.41 0.82
C PRO A 8 3.96 -19.71 1.24
N ASP A 9 3.58 -21.00 1.26
CA ASP A 9 2.21 -21.44 1.62
C ASP A 9 1.78 -21.00 3.03
N ASN A 10 2.74 -20.79 3.94
CA ASN A 10 2.54 -20.36 5.31
C ASN A 10 2.86 -18.88 5.55
N PHE A 11 2.90 -18.05 4.49
CA PHE A 11 3.23 -16.63 4.62
C PHE A 11 2.19 -15.85 5.43
N PHE A 12 0.90 -16.20 5.30
CA PHE A 12 -0.18 -15.64 6.10
C PHE A 12 -0.86 -16.74 6.92
N SER A 13 -1.16 -16.42 8.18
CA SER A 13 -2.13 -17.17 8.97
C SER A 13 -3.57 -16.86 8.54
N THR A 14 -4.52 -17.71 8.94
CA THR A 14 -5.96 -17.49 8.70
C THR A 14 -6.43 -16.15 9.28
N GLU A 15 -5.96 -15.78 10.48
CA GLU A 15 -6.34 -14.52 11.14
C GLU A 15 -5.81 -13.29 10.38
N GLU A 16 -4.58 -13.37 9.86
CA GLU A 16 -3.99 -12.30 9.04
C GLU A 16 -4.73 -12.14 7.71
N LEU A 17 -5.08 -13.26 7.06
CA LEU A 17 -5.89 -13.22 5.84
C LEU A 17 -7.23 -12.55 6.10
N GLU A 18 -7.97 -12.97 7.13
CA GLU A 18 -9.27 -12.36 7.45
C GLU A 18 -9.19 -10.85 7.69
N LYS A 19 -8.13 -10.38 8.34
CA LYS A 19 -7.87 -8.94 8.53
C LYS A 19 -7.59 -8.25 7.21
N LEU A 20 -6.75 -8.82 6.36
CA LEU A 20 -6.38 -8.23 5.07
C LEU A 20 -7.55 -8.22 4.07
N TYR A 21 -8.37 -9.27 4.04
CA TYR A 21 -9.61 -9.30 3.24
C TYR A 21 -10.52 -8.13 3.59
N LYS A 22 -10.72 -7.87 4.89
CA LYS A 22 -11.51 -6.73 5.37
C LYS A 22 -10.84 -5.39 5.03
N LEU A 23 -9.53 -5.28 5.22
CA LEU A 23 -8.76 -4.06 4.94
C LEU A 23 -8.83 -3.68 3.45
N PHE A 24 -8.75 -4.67 2.56
CA PHE A 24 -8.77 -4.46 1.11
C PHE A 24 -10.20 -4.45 0.52
N ASP A 25 -11.23 -4.60 1.34
CA ASP A 25 -12.62 -4.77 0.91
C ASP A 25 -12.77 -5.83 -0.20
N SER A 26 -12.04 -6.94 -0.07
CA SER A 26 -12.01 -8.02 -1.06
C SER A 26 -13.06 -9.06 -0.71
N ALA A 27 -13.92 -9.41 -1.67
CA ALA A 27 -15.02 -10.35 -1.46
C ALA A 27 -14.61 -11.81 -1.73
N ASP A 28 -13.54 -12.02 -2.48
CA ASP A 28 -13.15 -13.32 -3.02
C ASP A 28 -11.63 -13.39 -3.29
N PRO A 29 -11.07 -14.59 -3.52
CA PRO A 29 -9.63 -14.75 -3.74
C PRO A 29 -9.07 -13.98 -4.94
N ILE A 30 -9.86 -13.75 -5.99
CA ILE A 30 -9.40 -13.04 -7.19
C ILE A 30 -9.29 -11.54 -6.89
N SER A 31 -10.30 -10.95 -6.24
CA SER A 31 -10.24 -9.54 -5.82
C SER A 31 -9.11 -9.30 -4.81
N PHE A 32 -8.88 -10.25 -3.90
CA PHE A 32 -7.75 -10.20 -2.97
C PHE A 32 -6.39 -10.25 -3.67
N GLU A 33 -6.22 -11.19 -4.62
CA GLU A 33 -5.00 -11.30 -5.43
C GLU A 33 -4.73 -10.01 -6.22
N GLN A 34 -5.78 -9.40 -6.79
CA GLN A 34 -5.66 -8.11 -7.48
C GLN A 34 -5.18 -7.00 -6.54
N SER A 35 -5.73 -6.91 -5.32
CA SER A 35 -5.29 -5.95 -4.30
C SER A 35 -3.83 -6.16 -3.91
N LEU A 36 -3.41 -7.41 -3.68
CA LEU A 36 -2.02 -7.74 -3.40
C LEU A 36 -1.08 -7.39 -4.55
N ASN A 37 -1.47 -7.65 -5.80
CA ASN A 37 -0.68 -7.31 -6.98
C ASN A 37 -0.46 -5.80 -7.08
N LYS A 38 -1.51 -5.00 -6.84
CA LYS A 38 -1.39 -3.54 -6.82
C LYS A 38 -0.49 -3.04 -5.68
N LEU A 39 -0.62 -3.64 -4.49
CA LEU A 39 0.23 -3.31 -3.34
C LEU A 39 1.70 -3.65 -3.60
N CYS A 40 1.97 -4.82 -4.18
CA CYS A 40 3.31 -5.24 -4.57
C CYS A 40 3.89 -4.31 -5.63
N GLN A 41 3.09 -3.88 -6.61
CA GLN A 41 3.52 -2.92 -7.62
C GLN A 41 3.89 -1.56 -7.01
N ALA A 42 3.11 -1.07 -6.03
CA ALA A 42 3.44 0.15 -5.30
C ALA A 42 4.79 0.02 -4.57
N ALA A 43 4.95 -1.04 -3.78
CA ALA A 43 6.17 -1.28 -3.01
C ALA A 43 7.41 -1.49 -3.90
N LEU A 44 7.28 -2.29 -4.96
CA LEU A 44 8.37 -2.51 -5.91
C LEU A 44 8.73 -1.23 -6.68
N THR A 45 7.78 -0.33 -6.90
CA THR A 45 8.07 0.97 -7.51
C THR A 45 8.89 1.84 -6.57
N GLU A 46 8.56 1.90 -5.28
CA GLU A 46 9.35 2.58 -4.25
C GLU A 46 10.81 2.08 -4.28
N TYR A 47 11.01 0.76 -4.27
CA TYR A 47 12.35 0.15 -4.38
C TYR A 47 13.03 0.44 -5.72
N LYS A 48 12.30 0.41 -6.83
CA LYS A 48 12.85 0.73 -8.16
C LYS A 48 13.40 2.16 -8.21
N GLU A 49 12.67 3.13 -7.66
CA GLU A 49 13.11 4.53 -7.61
C GLU A 49 14.36 4.70 -6.75
N MET A 50 14.39 4.02 -5.61
CA MET A 50 15.56 3.95 -4.73
C MET A 50 16.80 3.42 -5.46
N LEU A 51 16.68 2.25 -6.07
CA LEU A 51 17.78 1.54 -6.71
C LEU A 51 18.31 2.27 -7.94
N LEU A 52 17.48 3.07 -8.61
CA LEU A 52 17.87 3.89 -9.76
C LEU A 52 18.35 5.30 -9.36
N GLY A 53 18.46 5.60 -8.06
CA GLY A 53 19.04 6.86 -7.56
C GLY A 53 18.15 8.09 -7.76
N LYS A 54 16.82 7.94 -7.78
CA LYS A 54 15.88 9.07 -7.95
C LYS A 54 15.72 9.96 -6.71
N GLY A 55 16.57 9.78 -5.69
CA GLY A 55 16.46 10.44 -4.39
C GLY A 55 15.42 9.75 -3.51
N LEU A 56 15.68 9.73 -2.20
CA LEU A 56 14.77 9.16 -1.21
C LEU A 56 14.35 10.22 -0.19
N PRO A 57 13.10 10.16 0.29
CA PRO A 57 12.72 10.88 1.48
C PRO A 57 13.62 10.45 2.66
N THR A 58 14.03 11.41 3.48
CA THR A 58 14.92 11.14 4.64
C THR A 58 14.22 11.37 5.97
N ARG A 59 13.12 12.12 5.97
CA ARG A 59 12.29 12.34 7.16
C ARG A 59 11.17 11.32 7.23
N ALA A 60 10.81 10.90 8.45
CA ALA A 60 9.76 9.90 8.66
C ALA A 60 8.42 10.29 8.01
N ASP A 61 8.06 11.57 8.05
CA ASP A 61 6.82 12.06 7.43
C ASP A 61 6.88 12.04 5.90
N GLU A 62 8.04 12.37 5.32
CA GLU A 62 8.24 12.28 3.87
C GLU A 62 8.18 10.82 3.38
N ILE A 63 8.65 9.86 4.19
CA ILE A 63 8.54 8.43 3.87
C ILE A 63 7.07 8.01 3.81
N LYS A 64 6.25 8.44 4.78
CA LYS A 64 4.81 8.15 4.78
C LYS A 64 4.11 8.80 3.58
N GLN A 65 4.45 10.04 3.26
CA GLN A 65 3.90 10.76 2.10
C GLN A 65 4.27 10.05 0.79
N HIS A 66 5.54 9.73 0.61
CA HIS A 66 6.02 9.02 -0.59
C HIS A 66 5.35 7.66 -0.74
N ARG A 67 5.20 6.89 0.34
CA ARG A 67 4.46 5.63 0.31
C ARG A 67 2.98 5.80 -0.01
N LEU A 68 2.33 6.81 0.56
CA LEU A 68 0.93 7.11 0.24
C LEU A 68 0.77 7.52 -1.23
N LEU A 69 1.70 8.28 -1.80
CA LEU A 69 1.70 8.65 -3.21
C LEU A 69 1.76 7.41 -4.11
N HIS A 70 2.62 6.44 -3.80
CA HIS A 70 2.68 5.17 -4.53
C HIS A 70 1.41 4.36 -4.38
N LEU A 71 0.83 4.28 -3.18
CA LEU A 71 -0.47 3.63 -2.96
C LEU A 71 -1.59 4.31 -3.75
N ILE A 72 -1.67 5.63 -3.76
CA ILE A 72 -2.64 6.38 -4.57
C ILE A 72 -2.49 6.01 -6.04
N THR A 73 -1.25 6.02 -6.54
CA THR A 73 -0.97 5.76 -7.96
C THR A 73 -1.34 4.34 -8.38
N TYR A 74 -0.94 3.33 -7.61
CA TYR A 74 -1.02 1.92 -8.02
C TYR A 74 -2.15 1.14 -7.34
N PHE A 75 -2.37 1.34 -6.04
CA PHE A 75 -3.40 0.64 -5.26
C PHE A 75 -4.79 1.26 -5.47
N PHE A 76 -4.91 2.57 -5.24
CA PHE A 76 -6.17 3.32 -5.44
C PHE A 76 -6.35 3.81 -6.88
N GLN A 77 -5.43 3.48 -7.79
CA GLN A 77 -5.54 3.77 -9.23
C GLN A 77 -5.80 5.25 -9.55
N ASN A 78 -5.05 6.14 -8.88
CA ASN A 78 -5.14 7.61 -8.92
C ASN A 78 -6.42 8.19 -8.27
N SER A 79 -7.18 7.40 -7.54
CA SER A 79 -8.23 7.89 -6.64
C SER A 79 -7.62 8.26 -5.28
N LEU A 80 -8.08 9.35 -4.69
CA LEU A 80 -7.65 9.74 -3.34
C LEU A 80 -8.37 8.84 -2.32
N PRO A 81 -7.66 8.13 -1.43
CA PRO A 81 -8.28 7.39 -0.35
C PRO A 81 -8.88 8.33 0.69
N ASN A 82 -9.84 7.84 1.45
CA ASN A 82 -10.42 8.53 2.58
C ASN A 82 -9.58 8.35 3.86
N GLU A 83 -9.89 9.12 4.90
CA GLU A 83 -9.15 9.08 6.17
C GLU A 83 -9.20 7.70 6.86
N ALA A 84 -10.30 6.96 6.75
CA ALA A 84 -10.44 5.65 7.39
C ALA A 84 -9.55 4.59 6.71
N GLU A 85 -9.44 4.61 5.38
CA GLU A 85 -8.54 3.75 4.61
C GLU A 85 -7.08 4.05 4.98
N VAL A 86 -6.68 5.32 4.98
CA VAL A 86 -5.31 5.73 5.33
C VAL A 86 -5.00 5.44 6.80
N SER A 87 -5.94 5.72 7.71
CA SER A 87 -5.83 5.40 9.14
C SER A 87 -5.57 3.90 9.35
N SER A 88 -6.35 3.04 8.68
CA SER A 88 -6.22 1.59 8.80
C SER A 88 -4.90 1.07 8.22
N MET A 89 -4.45 1.60 7.07
CA MET A 89 -3.21 1.16 6.42
C MET A 89 -1.95 1.67 7.14
N PHE A 90 -1.97 2.90 7.67
CA PHE A 90 -0.79 3.53 8.30
C PHE A 90 -0.82 3.49 9.83
N GLN A 91 -1.88 2.94 10.44
CA GLN A 91 -2.09 2.89 11.90
C GLN A 91 -2.02 4.29 12.53
N LEU A 92 -2.74 5.22 11.91
CA LEU A 92 -2.80 6.64 12.31
C LEU A 92 -4.19 6.98 12.85
N THR A 93 -4.30 8.07 13.61
CA THR A 93 -5.61 8.68 13.87
C THR A 93 -6.19 9.30 12.59
N GLU A 94 -7.50 9.50 12.51
CA GLU A 94 -8.11 10.17 11.34
C GLU A 94 -7.56 11.59 11.10
N THR A 95 -7.21 12.31 12.16
CA THR A 95 -6.58 13.64 12.06
C THR A 95 -5.21 13.58 11.39
N GLU A 96 -4.38 12.60 11.78
CA GLU A 96 -3.07 12.37 11.17
C GLU A 96 -3.20 11.86 9.72
N ALA A 97 -4.16 10.98 9.46
CA ALA A 97 -4.48 10.49 8.13
C ALA A 97 -4.90 11.64 7.19
N ARG A 98 -5.79 12.53 7.64
CA ARG A 98 -6.18 13.74 6.89
C ARG A 98 -4.98 14.64 6.61
N ALA A 99 -4.11 14.84 7.60
CA ALA A 99 -2.90 15.63 7.42
C ALA A 99 -1.96 14.98 6.39
N LEU A 100 -1.82 13.65 6.41
CA LEU A 100 -1.01 12.91 5.45
C LEU A 100 -1.56 13.03 4.03
N ILE A 101 -2.88 12.84 3.84
CA ILE A 101 -3.57 12.97 2.54
C ILE A 101 -3.35 14.37 1.94
N ARG A 102 -3.43 15.43 2.75
CA ARG A 102 -3.25 16.82 2.28
C ARG A 102 -1.81 17.13 1.86
N ASN A 103 -0.83 16.41 2.42
CA ASN A 103 0.59 16.67 2.23
C ASN A 103 1.21 15.75 1.17
N VAL A 104 0.40 14.99 0.44
CA VAL A 104 0.82 14.07 -0.62
C VAL A 104 0.72 14.69 -2.00
#